data_AF-A0A3C0RAF0-F1
#
_entry.id   AF-A0A3C0RAF0-F1
#
_cell.length_a   1.000
_cell.length_b   1.000
_cell.length_c   1.000
_cell.angle_alpha   90.00
_cell.angle_beta   90.00
_cell.angle_gamma   90.00
#
_symmetry.space_group_name_H-M   'P 1'
#
loop_
_entity.id
_entity.type
_entity.pdbx_description
1 polymer ?
#
loop_
_entity_poly.entity_id
_entity_poly.type
_entity_poly.pdbx_seq_one_letter_code
_entity_poly.pdbx_strand_id
1 'polypeptide(L)'
;MSQSNNCTGDKTWRITPYGAKACGGPIGFLPYRTDIDTTCFLQKVYHFTQQQQRFNTRYGIASDCSVPPSPKSVQCNNGKAELVY
;
A
#
# COMPACT_ATOMS: atom_id res chain seq x y z
N MET A 1 0.62 20.63 -10.68
CA MET A 1 -0.30 19.61 -10.13
C MET A 1 -0.57 18.63 -11.25
N SER A 2 0.07 17.45 -11.26
CA SER A 2 -0.10 16.51 -12.38
C SER A 2 -1.54 16.02 -12.42
N GLN A 3 -2.17 16.14 -13.58
CA GLN A 3 -3.45 15.50 -13.91
C GLN A 3 -3.25 13.97 -13.82
N SER A 4 -3.44 13.43 -12.61
CA SER A 4 -3.45 11.99 -12.37
C SER A 4 -4.65 11.44 -13.12
N ASN A 5 -4.39 10.72 -14.21
CA ASN A 5 -5.36 9.98 -15.00
C ASN A 5 -6.55 9.53 -14.14
N ASN A 6 -7.74 10.06 -14.44
CA ASN A 6 -8.98 9.70 -13.76
C ASN A 6 -9.05 8.17 -13.66
N CYS A 7 -9.36 7.65 -12.47
CA CYS A 7 -9.63 6.23 -12.25
C CYS A 7 -10.71 5.78 -13.26
N THR A 8 -10.29 5.14 -14.36
CA THR A 8 -11.11 4.83 -15.54
C THR A 8 -11.13 3.31 -15.70
N GLY A 9 -11.96 2.67 -14.89
CA GLY A 9 -12.23 1.24 -14.94
C GLY A 9 -11.47 0.41 -13.90
N ASP A 10 -12.23 -0.40 -13.16
CA ASP A 10 -11.76 -1.24 -12.04
C ASP A 10 -10.81 -2.36 -12.49
N LYS A 11 -10.81 -2.72 -13.78
CA LYS A 11 -10.08 -3.89 -14.33
C LYS A 11 -8.56 -3.75 -14.35
N THR A 12 -8.02 -2.59 -13.98
CA THR A 12 -6.56 -2.33 -13.98
C THR A 12 -5.98 -2.11 -12.59
N TRP A 13 -6.76 -2.30 -11.51
CA TRP A 13 -6.26 -2.05 -10.16
C TRP A 13 -5.92 -3.34 -9.42
N ARG A 14 -4.82 -3.29 -8.66
CA ARG A 14 -4.38 -4.32 -7.73
C ARG A 14 -4.05 -3.70 -6.39
N ILE A 15 -3.94 -4.54 -5.38
CA ILE A 15 -3.66 -4.13 -4.01
C ILE A 15 -2.34 -4.76 -3.59
N THR A 16 -1.47 -3.97 -2.95
CA THR A 16 -0.27 -4.48 -2.29
C THR A 16 -0.26 -4.04 -0.83
N PRO A 17 0.16 -4.91 0.11
CA PRO A 17 0.53 -4.46 1.45
C PRO A 17 1.75 -3.54 1.37
N TYR A 18 1.88 -2.63 2.34
CA TYR A 18 3.06 -1.79 2.48
C TYR A 18 3.43 -1.59 3.95
N GLY A 19 4.71 -1.27 4.15
CA GLY A 19 5.29 -0.96 5.45
C GLY A 19 5.39 -2.17 6.37
N ALA A 20 5.98 -1.96 7.53
CA ALA A 20 6.17 -2.98 8.55
C ALA A 20 5.78 -2.42 9.91
N LYS A 21 4.83 -3.06 10.59
CA LYS A 21 4.56 -2.83 12.01
C LYS A 21 5.67 -3.46 12.86
N ALA A 22 5.90 -2.92 14.05
CA ALA A 22 6.95 -3.43 14.94
C ALA A 22 6.70 -4.87 15.41
N CYS A 23 5.43 -5.28 15.53
CA CYS A 23 5.01 -6.64 15.85
C CYS A 23 5.04 -7.61 14.65
N GLY A 24 5.37 -7.11 13.45
CA GLY A 24 5.21 -7.84 12.19
C GLY A 24 3.89 -7.54 11.48
N GLY A 25 3.87 -7.80 10.17
CA GLY A 25 2.76 -7.49 9.29
C GLY A 25 2.79 -6.06 8.72
N PRO A 26 1.97 -5.77 7.70
CA PRO A 26 1.95 -4.47 7.05
C PRO A 26 1.27 -3.41 7.92
N ILE A 27 1.61 -2.14 7.68
CA ILE A 27 0.88 -1.01 8.30
C ILE A 27 -0.44 -0.73 7.59
N GLY A 28 -0.56 -1.16 6.32
CA GLY A 28 -1.77 -1.02 5.53
C GLY A 28 -1.59 -1.52 4.10
N PHE A 29 -2.48 -1.07 3.22
CA PHE A 29 -2.54 -1.48 1.82
C PHE A 29 -2.55 -0.27 0.88
N LEU A 30 -2.02 -0.45 -0.32
CA LEU A 30 -2.03 0.54 -1.39
C LEU A 30 -2.72 -0.02 -2.64
N PRO A 31 -3.67 0.70 -3.24
CA PRO A 31 -4.11 0.41 -4.59
C PRO A 31 -3.05 0.89 -5.58
N TYR A 32 -2.77 0.09 -6.60
CA TYR A 32 -1.87 0.45 -7.70
C TYR A 32 -2.42 -0.05 -9.03
N ARG A 33 -2.12 0.66 -10.11
CA ARG A 33 -2.54 0.24 -11.44
C ARG A 33 -1.60 -0.81 -12.01
N THR A 34 -2.10 -1.68 -12.87
CA THR A 34 -1.31 -2.71 -13.55
C THR A 34 -0.61 -2.21 -14.81
N ASP A 35 -0.97 -1.03 -15.29
CA ASP A 35 -0.43 -0.42 -16.51
C ASP A 35 0.75 0.54 -16.27
N ILE A 36 1.16 0.73 -15.02
CA ILE A 36 2.42 1.39 -14.67
C ILE A 36 3.58 0.38 -14.68
N ASP A 37 4.80 0.86 -14.48
CA ASP A 37 5.93 -0.01 -14.13
C ASP A 37 5.72 -0.61 -12.73
N THR A 38 4.97 -1.72 -12.69
CA THR A 38 4.65 -2.46 -11.47
C THR A 38 5.88 -3.01 -10.79
N THR A 39 6.94 -3.32 -11.54
CA THR A 39 8.20 -3.85 -10.97
C THR A 39 8.89 -2.76 -10.16
N CYS A 40 9.12 -1.59 -10.76
CA CYS A 40 9.71 -0.45 -10.08
C CYS A 40 8.86 -0.01 -8.87
N PHE A 41 7.54 0.03 -9.03
CA PHE A 41 6.62 0.38 -7.93
C PHE A 41 6.72 -0.62 -6.77
N LEU A 42 6.61 -1.92 -7.03
CA LEU A 42 6.65 -2.95 -5.99
C LEU A 42 8.04 -3.03 -5.33
N GLN A 43 9.12 -2.78 -6.07
CA GLN A 43 10.46 -2.65 -5.50
C GLN A 43 10.56 -1.48 -4.52
N LYS A 44 9.94 -0.34 -4.82
CA LYS A 44 9.89 0.81 -3.89
C LYS A 44 9.07 0.49 -2.64
N VAL A 45 7.92 -0.17 -2.79
CA VAL A 45 7.09 -0.62 -1.66
C VAL A 45 7.87 -1.59 -0.77
N TYR A 46 8.58 -2.56 -1.37
CA TYR A 46 9.44 -3.47 -0.65
C TYR A 46 10.57 -2.75 0.08
N HIS A 47 11.29 -1.85 -0.60
CA HIS A 47 12.37 -1.08 0.01
C HIS A 47 11.86 -0.26 1.21
N PHE A 48 10.74 0.45 1.06
CA PHE A 48 10.11 1.19 2.15
C PHE A 48 9.79 0.28 3.35
N THR A 49 9.19 -0.88 3.09
CA THR A 49 8.84 -1.88 4.11
C THR A 49 10.07 -2.35 4.89
N GLN A 50 11.16 -2.65 4.20
CA GLN A 50 12.42 -3.05 4.84
C GLN A 50 13.05 -1.94 5.67
N GLN A 51 13.02 -0.69 5.20
CA GLN A 51 13.56 0.44 5.97
C GLN A 51 12.71 0.73 7.21
N GLN A 52 11.38 0.62 7.12
CA GLN A 52 10.51 0.78 8.27
C GLN A 52 10.74 -0.32 9.31
N GLN A 53 10.91 -1.58 8.88
CA GLN A 53 11.26 -2.68 9.79
C GLN A 53 12.57 -2.40 10.53
N ARG A 54 13.62 -1.98 9.81
CA ARG A 54 14.92 -1.62 10.41
C ARG A 54 14.79 -0.46 11.40
N PHE A 55 13.98 0.54 11.06
CA PHE A 55 13.70 1.67 11.93
C PHE A 55 13.01 1.20 13.23
N ASN A 56 11.95 0.39 13.12
CA ASN A 56 11.23 -0.14 14.28
C ASN A 56 12.16 -0.94 15.21
N THR A 57 12.98 -1.82 14.65
CA THR A 57 13.96 -2.61 15.41
C THR A 57 15.03 -1.72 16.05
N ARG A 58 15.55 -0.72 15.33
CA ARG A 58 16.61 0.17 15.84
C ARG A 58 16.13 1.04 17.00
N TYR A 59 14.89 1.53 16.95
CA TYR A 59 14.37 2.48 17.93
C TYR A 59 13.41 1.87 18.94
N GLY A 60 13.22 0.53 18.93
CA GLY A 60 12.34 -0.16 19.87
C GLY A 60 10.89 0.31 19.82
N ILE A 61 10.40 0.62 18.61
CA ILE A 61 9.03 1.14 18.44
C ILE A 61 8.02 0.11 18.92
N ALA A 62 7.12 0.51 19.82
CA ALA A 62 6.01 -0.33 20.24
C ALA A 62 4.84 -0.19 19.25
N SER A 63 4.16 -1.31 18.94
CA SER A 63 2.93 -1.33 18.16
C SER A 63 1.80 -1.89 19.02
N ASP A 64 0.59 -1.47 18.74
CA ASP A 64 -0.66 -2.03 19.26
C ASP A 64 -0.93 -3.50 18.88
N CYS A 65 0.01 -4.16 18.18
CA CYS A 65 -0.12 -5.50 17.60
C CYS A 65 -1.38 -5.74 16.75
N SER A 66 -2.06 -4.68 16.30
CA SER A 66 -3.28 -4.80 15.50
C SER A 66 -2.96 -5.14 14.05
N VAL A 67 -3.74 -6.02 13.45
CA VAL A 67 -3.61 -6.39 12.04
C VAL A 67 -4.59 -5.54 11.22
N PRO A 68 -4.12 -4.75 10.24
CA PRO A 68 -5.04 -3.99 9.40
C PRO A 68 -5.95 -4.96 8.62
N PRO A 69 -7.26 -4.68 8.52
CA PRO A 69 -8.17 -5.50 7.72
C PRO A 69 -7.69 -5.52 6.27
N SER A 70 -7.73 -6.69 5.62
CA SER A 70 -7.39 -6.79 4.21
C SER A 70 -8.54 -6.22 3.37
N PRO A 71 -8.28 -5.26 2.47
CA PRO A 71 -9.31 -4.73 1.58
C PRO A 71 -9.76 -5.81 0.57
N LYS A 72 -11.04 -5.77 0.22
CA LYS A 72 -11.68 -6.68 -0.74
C LYS A 72 -11.47 -6.25 -2.18
N SER A 73 -11.49 -4.94 -2.45
CA SER A 73 -11.39 -4.40 -3.81
C SER A 73 -10.93 -2.95 -3.82
N VAL A 74 -10.65 -2.45 -5.03
CA VAL A 74 -10.41 -1.03 -5.31
C VAL A 74 -11.63 -0.50 -6.05
N GLN A 75 -12.17 0.64 -5.63
CA GLN A 75 -13.27 1.33 -6.30
C GLN A 75 -12.82 2.72 -6.72
N CYS A 76 -13.19 3.11 -7.95
CA CYS A 76 -13.02 4.48 -8.42
C CYS A 76 -14.14 5.38 -7.90
N ASN A 77 -13.83 6.30 -6.97
CA ASN A 77 -14.77 7.31 -6.47
C ASN A 77 -14.27 8.72 -6.82
N ASN A 78 -15.05 9.49 -7.57
CA ASN A 78 -14.69 10.84 -8.03
C ASN A 78 -13.28 10.92 -8.66
N GLY A 79 -12.91 9.91 -9.47
CA GLY A 79 -11.60 9.84 -10.11
C GLY A 79 -10.44 9.39 -9.22
N LYS A 80 -10.69 9.08 -7.94
CA LYS A 80 -9.71 8.55 -6.98
C LYS A 80 -9.92 7.06 -6.75
N ALA A 81 -8.82 6.32 -6.62
CA ALA A 81 -8.87 4.92 -6.22
C ALA A 81 -9.01 4.82 -4.69
N GLU A 82 -10.11 4.24 -4.23
CA GLU A 82 -10.41 4.01 -2.82
C GLU A 82 -10.41 2.49 -2.53
N LEU A 83 -9.90 2.11 -1.35
CA LEU A 83 -9.90 0.72 -0.89
C LEU A 83 -11.23 0.41 -0.21
N VAL A 84 -11.88 -0.67 -0.62
CA VAL A 84 -13.12 -1.18 0.00
C VAL A 84 -12.76 -2.35 0.89
N TYR A 85 -13.25 -2.35 2.14
CA TYR A 85 -12.94 -3.35 3.18
C TYR A 85 -14.10 -4.32 3.45
#